data_AF-A0A1V2W8Q9-F1
#
_entry.id   AF-A0A1V2W8Q9-F1
#
_cell.length_a   1.000
_cell.length_b   1.000
_cell.length_c   1.000
_cell.angle_alpha   90.00
_cell.angle_beta   90.00
_cell.angle_gamma   90.00
#
_symmetry.space_group_name_H-M   'P 1'
#
loop_
_entity.id
_entity.type
_entity.pdbx_description
1 polymer ?
#
loop_
_entity_poly.entity_id
_entity_poly.type
_entity_poly.pdbx_seq_one_letter_code
_entity_poly.pdbx_strand_id
1 'polypeptide(L)'
;MSLDLLLEEYLATMREEGELDAFLPLLTTAMGHETASKPQRGVRQSGVDIVTVGKDLDGVRKVFLWLVKCGDVDRSAWSSGPQAIRPSLEEIVDVFVKANLAPSHKRLPKKVMITTNGHFKQEVLQQISGYLVEYEAKHSVETMQVNGSTLAKWTEAFMLDEYVLGAERQSLVRRALANVETPEHSISHARQLVTDTFEAVAKLGSSTRARSRKVLALMRAVTLFNAVLLAWARQADNLESAYLCAEFTLLAGWSHLHGSEWIERDDVQRIYAGYVDHYIGVAHQYHTKVAPYYHVEASFASALRENTLVVERVFEEIGRLGTTACVLFYIARA
;
A
#
# COMPACT_ATOMS: atom_id res chain seq x y z
N MET A 1 -14.57 -10.38 -12.52
CA MET A 1 -13.12 -10.22 -12.32
C MET A 1 -12.81 -10.58 -10.88
N SER A 2 -11.78 -11.39 -10.65
CA SER A 2 -11.38 -11.81 -9.31
C SER A 2 -10.57 -10.69 -8.62
N LEU A 3 -10.58 -10.64 -7.29
CA LEU A 3 -9.95 -9.56 -6.52
C LEU A 3 -8.42 -9.68 -6.53
N ASP A 4 -7.88 -10.89 -6.55
CA ASP A 4 -6.45 -11.14 -6.80
C ASP A 4 -5.96 -10.51 -8.12
N LEU A 5 -6.70 -10.65 -9.22
CA LEU A 5 -6.32 -10.05 -10.51
C LEU A 5 -6.30 -8.51 -10.44
N LEU A 6 -7.32 -7.91 -9.83
CA LEU A 6 -7.39 -6.47 -9.58
C LEU A 6 -6.20 -5.96 -8.76
N LEU A 7 -5.80 -6.73 -7.74
CA LEU A 7 -4.66 -6.41 -6.89
C LEU A 7 -3.33 -6.61 -7.60
N GLU A 8 -3.21 -7.63 -8.45
CA GLU A 8 -2.02 -7.85 -9.28
C GLU A 8 -1.83 -6.69 -10.26
N GLU A 9 -2.89 -6.27 -10.94
CA GLU A 9 -2.86 -5.10 -11.84
C GLU A 9 -2.50 -3.82 -11.07
N TYR A 10 -3.06 -3.62 -9.88
CA TYR A 10 -2.70 -2.51 -9.00
C TYR A 10 -1.21 -2.55 -8.63
N LEU A 11 -0.69 -3.68 -8.16
CA LEU A 11 0.71 -3.83 -7.78
C LEU A 11 1.63 -3.57 -8.97
N ALA A 12 1.25 -3.99 -10.18
CA ALA A 12 1.99 -3.72 -11.41
C ALA A 12 2.01 -2.23 -11.79
N THR A 13 1.09 -1.40 -11.28
CA THR A 13 1.16 0.06 -11.47
C THR A 13 2.25 0.74 -10.66
N MET A 14 2.75 0.09 -9.60
CA MET A 14 3.80 0.67 -8.75
C MET A 14 5.11 0.73 -9.53
N ARG A 15 5.51 1.92 -9.96
CA ARG A 15 6.70 2.13 -10.80
C ARG A 15 7.79 2.92 -10.10
N GLU A 16 7.45 3.60 -9.01
CA GLU A 16 8.39 4.45 -8.29
C GLU A 16 9.13 3.64 -7.21
N GLU A 17 10.43 3.90 -7.07
CA GLU A 17 11.22 3.41 -5.94
C GLU A 17 10.60 3.93 -4.64
N GLY A 18 10.25 3.03 -3.72
CA GLY A 18 9.60 3.35 -2.46
C GLY A 18 8.11 2.99 -2.35
N GLU A 19 7.36 2.85 -3.45
CA GLU A 19 5.94 2.45 -3.38
C GLU A 19 5.78 1.02 -2.85
N LEU A 20 6.55 0.10 -3.43
CA LEU A 20 6.60 -1.29 -2.99
C LEU A 20 7.19 -1.41 -1.57
N ASP A 21 8.18 -0.58 -1.22
CA ASP A 21 8.80 -0.54 0.11
C ASP A 21 7.87 0.04 1.19
N ALA A 22 6.90 0.87 0.80
CA ALA A 22 5.84 1.35 1.68
C ALA A 22 4.73 0.30 1.85
N PHE A 23 4.44 -0.47 0.78
CA PHE A 23 3.42 -1.51 0.77
C PHE A 23 3.82 -2.76 1.59
N LEU A 24 5.04 -3.28 1.40
CA LEU A 24 5.48 -4.52 2.02
C LEU A 24 5.41 -4.53 3.56
N PRO A 25 5.74 -3.45 4.29
CA PRO A 25 5.54 -3.39 5.74
C PRO A 25 4.07 -3.54 6.15
N LEU A 26 3.13 -3.02 5.37
CA LEU A 26 1.70 -3.19 5.64
C LEU A 26 1.28 -4.65 5.49
N LEU A 27 1.69 -5.27 4.38
CA LEU A 27 1.38 -6.67 4.07
C LEU A 27 2.00 -7.61 5.12
N THR A 28 3.29 -7.48 5.39
CA THR A 28 3.99 -8.33 6.37
C THR A 28 3.45 -8.16 7.79
N THR A 29 3.05 -6.95 8.17
CA THR A 29 2.36 -6.73 9.46
C THR A 29 0.99 -7.42 9.48
N ALA A 30 0.24 -7.40 8.38
CA ALA A 30 -1.04 -8.11 8.26
C ALA A 30 -0.85 -9.64 8.34
N MET A 31 0.26 -10.16 7.81
CA MET A 31 0.71 -11.56 7.99
C MET A 31 1.14 -11.87 9.43
N GLY A 32 1.16 -10.89 10.32
CA GLY A 32 1.54 -11.06 11.72
C GLY A 32 3.05 -11.03 11.97
N HIS A 33 3.84 -10.54 11.02
CA HIS A 33 5.27 -10.35 11.21
C HIS A 33 5.55 -9.07 12.02
N GLU A 34 6.64 -9.09 12.77
CA GLU A 34 7.21 -7.94 13.47
C GLU A 34 8.31 -7.34 12.58
N THR A 35 8.25 -6.04 12.28
CA THR A 35 9.34 -5.36 11.55
C THR A 35 10.52 -5.19 12.50
N ALA A 36 11.66 -5.81 12.19
CA ALA A 36 12.83 -5.78 13.06
C ALA A 36 13.72 -4.54 12.85
N SER A 37 13.71 -3.98 11.63
CA SER A 37 14.39 -2.72 11.29
C SER A 37 14.01 -2.26 9.88
N LYS A 38 13.80 -0.95 9.67
CA LYS A 38 14.04 -0.32 8.37
C LYS A 38 15.51 0.12 8.34
N PRO A 39 16.32 -0.27 7.34
CA PRO A 39 17.67 0.28 7.21
C PRO A 39 17.60 1.81 7.10
N GLN A 40 18.48 2.55 7.78
CA GLN A 40 18.50 4.01 7.73
C GLN A 40 18.72 4.51 6.30
N ARG A 41 17.95 5.53 5.88
CA ARG A 41 18.20 6.26 4.63
C ARG A 41 19.63 6.83 4.66
N GLY A 42 20.44 6.51 3.64
CA GLY A 42 21.79 7.06 3.47
C GLY A 42 22.97 6.18 3.92
N VAL A 43 22.72 5.02 4.52
CA VAL A 43 23.76 4.00 4.79
C VAL A 43 23.61 2.88 3.78
N ARG A 44 24.73 2.44 3.17
CA ARG A 44 24.77 1.39 2.14
C ARG A 44 23.97 0.17 2.58
N GLN A 45 22.77 0.01 2.03
CA GLN A 45 21.85 -1.07 2.36
C GLN A 45 22.43 -2.34 1.74
N SER A 46 22.96 -3.24 2.57
CA SER A 46 23.71 -4.43 2.17
C SER A 46 22.82 -5.50 1.52
N GLY A 47 22.15 -5.13 0.43
CA GLY A 47 21.23 -5.98 -0.33
C GLY A 47 19.91 -6.33 0.36
N VAL A 48 19.56 -5.73 1.51
CA VAL A 48 18.26 -5.98 2.18
C VAL A 48 17.50 -4.68 2.36
N ASP A 49 16.28 -4.62 1.83
CA ASP A 49 15.41 -3.46 1.93
C ASP A 49 14.55 -3.51 3.20
N ILE A 50 14.03 -4.70 3.55
CA ILE A 50 13.17 -4.88 4.73
C ILE A 50 13.56 -6.15 5.50
N VAL A 51 13.58 -6.07 6.83
CA VAL A 51 13.72 -7.23 7.71
C VAL A 51 12.50 -7.42 8.59
N THR A 52 11.91 -8.60 8.52
CA THR A 52 10.76 -8.98 9.36
C THR A 52 11.00 -10.30 10.07
N VAL A 53 10.36 -10.49 11.22
CA VAL A 53 10.40 -11.73 11.99
C VAL A 53 8.98 -12.20 12.22
N GLY A 54 8.67 -13.43 11.82
CA GLY A 54 7.31 -13.94 11.83
C GLY A 54 7.29 -15.46 11.76
N LYS A 55 6.09 -16.04 11.82
CA LYS A 55 5.91 -17.47 11.50
C LYS A 55 5.72 -17.61 10.00
N ASP A 56 6.49 -18.50 9.39
CA ASP A 56 6.30 -18.89 7.99
C ASP A 56 5.05 -19.80 7.86
N LEU A 57 4.67 -20.14 6.62
CA LEU A 57 3.52 -20.99 6.34
C LEU A 57 3.65 -22.41 6.93
N ASP A 58 4.87 -22.85 7.22
CA ASP A 58 5.18 -24.10 7.93
C ASP A 58 5.01 -24.00 9.47
N GLY A 59 4.65 -22.81 9.98
CA GLY A 59 4.48 -22.52 11.40
C GLY A 59 5.78 -22.21 12.16
N VAL A 60 6.94 -22.31 11.51
CA VAL A 60 8.25 -22.06 12.11
C VAL A 60 8.54 -20.56 12.14
N ARG A 61 9.06 -20.06 13.27
CA ARG A 61 9.45 -18.65 13.39
C ARG A 61 10.79 -18.41 12.67
N LYS A 62 10.79 -17.56 11.64
CA LYS A 62 11.96 -17.27 10.80
C LYS A 62 12.25 -15.76 10.74
N VAL A 63 13.47 -15.43 10.33
CA VAL A 63 13.85 -14.07 9.91
C VAL A 63 13.70 -14.00 8.40
N PHE A 64 12.88 -13.09 7.92
CA PHE A 64 12.67 -12.83 6.50
C PHE A 64 13.47 -11.60 6.08
N LEU A 65 14.34 -11.79 5.10
CA LEU A 65 15.18 -10.75 4.50
C LEU A 65 14.60 -10.45 3.12
N TRP A 66 13.94 -9.30 2.98
CA TRP A 66 13.28 -8.91 1.73
C TRP A 66 14.25 -8.12 0.87
N LEU A 67 14.50 -8.64 -0.32
CA LEU A 67 15.18 -7.95 -1.41
C LEU A 67 14.12 -7.57 -2.44
N VAL A 68 13.97 -6.28 -2.69
CA VAL A 68 12.88 -5.71 -3.47
C VAL A 68 13.42 -5.18 -4.80
N LYS A 69 12.77 -5.58 -5.89
CA LYS A 69 13.05 -5.07 -7.23
C LYS A 69 11.75 -4.75 -7.95
N CYS A 70 11.51 -3.47 -8.21
CA CYS A 70 10.32 -3.03 -8.95
C CYS A 70 10.41 -3.41 -10.43
N GLY A 71 9.28 -3.82 -11.01
CA GLY A 71 9.13 -4.20 -12.41
C GLY A 71 9.62 -5.61 -12.73
N ASP A 72 9.52 -5.99 -14.01
CA ASP A 72 9.92 -7.31 -14.47
C ASP A 72 11.42 -7.58 -14.26
N VAL A 73 11.74 -8.77 -13.78
CA VAL A 73 13.11 -9.21 -13.58
C VAL A 73 13.62 -9.88 -14.86
N ASP A 74 14.49 -9.18 -15.57
CA ASP A 74 15.23 -9.65 -16.74
C ASP A 74 16.72 -9.91 -16.44
N ARG A 75 17.50 -10.24 -17.47
CA ARG A 75 18.95 -10.51 -17.29
C ARG A 75 19.72 -9.34 -16.68
N SER A 76 19.32 -8.12 -17.02
CA SER A 76 19.94 -6.91 -16.50
C SER A 76 19.62 -6.76 -15.02
N ALA A 77 18.33 -6.83 -14.66
CA ALA A 77 17.89 -6.75 -13.27
C ALA A 77 18.48 -7.86 -12.39
N TRP A 78 18.72 -9.05 -12.96
CA TRP A 78 19.32 -10.17 -12.24
C TRP A 78 20.81 -9.98 -11.95
N SER A 79 21.60 -9.50 -12.91
CA SER A 79 23.06 -9.63 -12.85
C SER A 79 23.88 -8.40 -13.27
N SER A 80 23.26 -7.38 -13.87
CA SER A 80 23.98 -6.25 -14.44
C SER A 80 23.99 -5.05 -13.48
N GLY A 81 25.17 -4.79 -12.90
CA GLY A 81 25.41 -3.63 -12.04
C GLY A 81 25.28 -3.92 -10.54
N PRO A 82 25.70 -2.98 -9.68
CA PRO A 82 25.78 -3.18 -8.24
C PRO A 82 24.42 -3.27 -7.53
N GLN A 83 23.33 -2.83 -8.18
CA GLN A 83 21.95 -2.85 -7.67
C GLN A 83 21.11 -3.99 -8.30
N ALA A 84 21.79 -4.96 -8.91
CA ALA A 84 21.16 -6.15 -9.45
C ALA A 84 20.94 -7.20 -8.34
N ILE A 85 19.99 -8.10 -8.55
CA ILE A 85 19.56 -9.06 -7.53
C ILE A 85 20.71 -9.95 -7.06
N ARG A 86 21.49 -10.52 -7.98
CA ARG A 86 22.56 -11.46 -7.63
C ARG A 86 23.66 -10.83 -6.76
N PRO A 87 24.26 -9.68 -7.13
CA PRO A 87 25.19 -8.98 -6.25
C PRO A 87 24.60 -8.66 -4.88
N SER A 88 23.33 -8.23 -4.83
CA SER A 88 22.66 -7.96 -3.57
C SER A 88 22.56 -9.21 -2.70
N LEU A 89 22.20 -10.37 -3.25
CA LEU A 89 22.16 -11.65 -2.53
C LEU A 89 23.51 -12.00 -1.88
N GLU A 90 24.62 -11.76 -2.58
CA GLU A 90 25.97 -11.96 -2.03
C GLU A 90 26.22 -11.02 -0.84
N GLU A 91 25.85 -9.74 -0.95
CA GLU A 91 25.96 -8.76 0.15
C GLU A 91 25.11 -9.14 1.38
N ILE A 92 23.92 -9.74 1.20
CA ILE A 92 23.04 -10.16 2.30
C ILE A 92 23.79 -11.12 3.23
N VAL A 93 24.38 -12.18 2.69
CA VAL A 93 25.04 -13.18 3.54
C VAL A 93 26.40 -12.69 4.02
N ASP A 94 27.15 -12.00 3.18
CA ASP A 94 28.51 -11.62 3.54
C ASP A 94 28.59 -10.47 4.53
N VAL A 95 27.62 -9.55 4.49
CA VAL A 95 27.61 -8.37 5.35
C VAL A 95 26.43 -8.42 6.31
N PHE A 96 25.20 -8.54 5.79
CA PHE A 96 24.01 -8.31 6.60
C PHE A 96 23.81 -9.37 7.69
N VAL A 97 23.86 -10.65 7.32
CA VAL A 97 23.63 -11.76 8.26
C VAL A 97 24.69 -11.80 9.36
N LYS A 98 25.94 -11.43 9.05
CA LYS A 98 27.07 -11.48 9.99
C LYS A 98 27.05 -10.28 10.95
N ALA A 99 26.85 -9.06 10.42
CA ALA A 99 27.05 -7.82 11.16
C ALA A 99 25.76 -7.19 11.72
N ASN A 100 24.63 -7.29 11.01
CA ASN A 100 23.48 -6.40 11.22
C ASN A 100 22.27 -7.05 11.91
N LEU A 101 22.28 -8.38 12.10
CA LEU A 101 21.21 -9.07 12.84
C LEU A 101 21.39 -8.97 14.36
N ALA A 102 20.31 -8.60 15.06
CA ALA A 102 20.27 -8.63 16.52
C ALA A 102 20.63 -10.03 17.05
N PRO A 103 21.37 -10.15 18.17
CA PRO A 103 21.82 -11.44 18.71
C PRO A 103 20.68 -12.45 18.95
N SER A 104 19.50 -11.98 19.33
CA SER A 104 18.28 -12.78 19.53
C SER A 104 17.76 -13.41 18.23
N HIS A 105 18.00 -12.78 17.07
CA HIS A 105 17.53 -13.22 15.77
C HIS A 105 18.55 -14.09 15.02
N LYS A 106 19.84 -14.05 15.40
CA LYS A 106 20.90 -14.85 14.77
C LYS A 106 20.66 -16.36 14.84
N ARG A 107 19.91 -16.85 15.84
CA ARG A 107 19.61 -18.28 16.02
C ARG A 107 18.40 -18.78 15.23
N LEU A 108 17.58 -17.88 14.71
CA LEU A 108 16.42 -18.26 13.91
C LEU A 108 16.85 -18.69 12.50
N PRO A 109 16.08 -19.58 11.83
CA PRO A 109 16.24 -19.83 10.40
C PRO A 109 16.04 -18.53 9.61
N LYS A 110 16.75 -18.38 8.50
CA LYS A 110 16.68 -17.19 7.64
C LYS A 110 16.09 -17.59 6.31
N LYS A 111 15.22 -16.74 5.79
CA LYS A 111 14.60 -16.89 4.48
C LYS A 111 14.74 -15.58 3.71
N VAL A 112 15.36 -15.63 2.54
CA VAL A 112 15.52 -14.48 1.65
C VAL A 112 14.35 -14.46 0.67
N MET A 113 13.60 -13.36 0.69
CA MET A 113 12.43 -13.13 -0.14
C MET A 113 12.83 -12.21 -1.30
N ILE A 114 13.03 -12.79 -2.48
CA ILE A 114 13.36 -12.04 -3.70
C ILE A 114 12.04 -11.59 -4.31
N THR A 115 11.75 -10.30 -4.17
CA THR A 115 10.40 -9.76 -4.32
C THR A 115 10.34 -8.77 -5.47
N THR A 116 9.37 -8.98 -6.36
CA THR A 116 9.02 -8.04 -7.43
C THR A 116 7.50 -7.92 -7.51
N ASN A 117 7.02 -6.72 -7.89
CA ASN A 117 5.63 -6.50 -8.27
C ASN A 117 5.31 -6.86 -9.73
N GLY A 118 6.33 -7.15 -10.54
CA GLY A 118 6.20 -7.69 -11.89
C GLY A 118 6.43 -9.21 -11.93
N HIS A 119 6.97 -9.69 -13.06
CA HIS A 119 7.26 -11.10 -13.29
C HIS A 119 8.76 -11.37 -13.46
N PHE A 120 9.19 -12.56 -13.05
CA PHE A 120 10.47 -13.10 -13.45
C PHE A 120 10.39 -13.59 -14.90
N LYS A 121 11.12 -12.97 -15.83
CA LYS A 121 11.06 -13.33 -17.24
C LYS A 121 11.62 -14.75 -17.46
N GLN A 122 11.02 -15.48 -18.38
CA GLN A 122 11.40 -16.88 -18.67
C GLN A 122 12.89 -17.05 -19.00
N GLU A 123 13.50 -16.05 -19.65
CA GLU A 123 14.91 -16.06 -20.04
C GLU A 123 15.91 -16.09 -18.87
N VAL A 124 15.49 -15.73 -17.64
CA VAL A 124 16.32 -15.76 -16.43
C VAL A 124 15.89 -16.81 -15.42
N LEU A 125 14.66 -17.34 -15.49
CA LEU A 125 14.12 -18.26 -14.48
C LEU A 125 15.03 -19.47 -14.20
N GLN A 126 15.59 -20.09 -15.23
CA GLN A 126 16.50 -21.22 -15.06
C GLN A 126 17.81 -20.82 -14.37
N GLN A 127 18.37 -19.66 -14.74
CA GLN A 127 19.60 -19.13 -14.15
C GLN A 127 19.39 -18.77 -12.68
N ILE A 128 18.27 -18.12 -12.37
CA ILE A 128 17.87 -17.77 -11.01
C ILE A 128 17.73 -19.05 -10.19
N SER A 129 16.93 -20.00 -10.66
CA SER A 129 16.62 -21.22 -9.89
C SER A 129 17.87 -22.05 -9.60
N GLY A 130 18.76 -22.22 -10.60
CA GLY A 130 20.04 -22.92 -10.40
C GLY A 130 20.93 -22.22 -9.38
N TYR A 131 21.07 -20.89 -9.48
CA TYR A 131 21.86 -20.11 -8.53
C TYR A 131 21.29 -20.17 -7.11
N LEU A 132 19.97 -20.07 -6.95
CA LEU A 132 19.33 -20.10 -5.63
C LEU A 132 19.54 -21.44 -4.92
N VAL A 133 19.46 -22.57 -5.62
CA VAL A 133 19.74 -23.89 -5.02
C VAL A 133 21.17 -23.98 -4.49
N GLU A 134 22.16 -23.51 -5.27
CA GLU A 134 23.55 -23.46 -4.83
C GLU A 134 23.74 -22.51 -3.63
N TYR A 135 23.07 -21.36 -3.67
CA TYR A 135 23.11 -20.35 -2.63
C TYR A 135 22.53 -20.88 -1.30
N GLU A 136 21.37 -21.56 -1.35
CA GLU A 136 20.73 -22.19 -0.18
C GLU A 136 21.66 -23.22 0.47
N ALA A 137 22.26 -24.09 -0.33
CA ALA A 137 23.18 -25.12 0.14
C ALA A 137 24.46 -24.54 0.76
N LYS A 138 25.04 -23.51 0.12
CA LYS A 138 26.29 -22.89 0.58
C LYS A 138 26.13 -22.10 1.87
N HIS A 139 25.00 -21.43 2.04
CA HIS A 139 24.82 -20.45 3.12
C HIS A 139 23.83 -20.90 4.20
N SER A 140 23.15 -22.05 4.03
CA SER A 140 22.13 -22.56 4.97
C SER A 140 21.02 -21.51 5.23
N VAL A 141 20.55 -20.89 4.15
CA VAL A 141 19.49 -19.88 4.14
C VAL A 141 18.45 -20.34 3.13
N GLU A 142 17.17 -20.27 3.46
CA GLU A 142 16.09 -20.57 2.50
C GLU A 142 15.87 -19.39 1.55
N THR A 143 15.42 -19.64 0.33
CA THR A 143 15.07 -18.59 -0.62
C THR A 143 13.64 -18.76 -1.15
N MET A 144 12.98 -17.66 -1.50
CA MET A 144 11.69 -17.69 -2.15
C MET A 144 11.58 -16.55 -3.15
N GLN A 145 11.16 -16.90 -4.37
CA GLN A 145 10.79 -15.93 -5.40
C GLN A 145 9.35 -15.48 -5.16
N VAL A 146 9.13 -14.18 -5.06
CA VAL A 146 7.82 -13.56 -4.84
C VAL A 146 7.57 -12.58 -5.98
N ASN A 147 6.51 -12.83 -6.74
CA ASN A 147 6.09 -12.00 -7.88
C ASN A 147 4.77 -11.28 -7.59
N GLY A 148 4.31 -10.46 -8.55
CA GLY A 148 3.04 -9.72 -8.48
C GLY A 148 1.85 -10.59 -8.08
N SER A 149 1.61 -11.70 -8.78
CA SER A 149 0.54 -12.67 -8.43
C SER A 149 0.62 -13.22 -7.00
N THR A 150 1.83 -13.51 -6.49
CA THR A 150 2.00 -13.99 -5.10
C THR A 150 1.68 -12.89 -4.10
N LEU A 151 2.16 -11.66 -4.35
CA LEU A 151 1.83 -10.49 -3.52
C LEU A 151 0.32 -10.22 -3.52
N ALA A 152 -0.33 -10.29 -4.67
CA ALA A 152 -1.77 -10.08 -4.80
C ALA A 152 -2.57 -11.10 -3.98
N LYS A 153 -2.21 -12.39 -4.09
CA LYS A 153 -2.83 -13.47 -3.28
C LYS A 153 -2.64 -13.26 -1.78
N TRP A 154 -1.45 -12.88 -1.34
CA TRP A 154 -1.22 -12.56 0.08
C TRP A 154 -1.99 -11.31 0.52
N THR A 155 -2.08 -10.31 -0.34
CA THR A 155 -2.84 -9.09 -0.06
C THR A 155 -4.32 -9.41 0.15
N GLU A 156 -4.90 -10.20 -0.74
CA GLU A 156 -6.26 -10.70 -0.57
C GLU A 156 -6.40 -11.51 0.72
N ALA A 157 -5.52 -12.49 0.94
CA ALA A 157 -5.62 -13.42 2.06
C ALA A 157 -5.31 -12.84 3.45
N PHE A 158 -4.58 -11.72 3.55
CA PHE A 158 -4.17 -11.18 4.85
C PHE A 158 -4.67 -9.76 5.11
N MET A 159 -4.89 -8.95 4.07
CA MET A 159 -5.38 -7.58 4.22
C MET A 159 -6.86 -7.46 3.89
N LEU A 160 -7.37 -8.28 2.96
CA LEU A 160 -8.75 -8.21 2.51
C LEU A 160 -9.59 -9.44 2.88
N ASP A 161 -9.06 -10.35 3.69
CA ASP A 161 -9.71 -11.60 4.07
C ASP A 161 -11.12 -11.39 4.65
N GLU A 162 -11.99 -12.37 4.46
CA GLU A 162 -13.36 -12.35 4.96
C GLU A 162 -13.39 -12.21 6.50
N TYR A 163 -12.41 -12.79 7.19
CA TYR A 163 -12.27 -12.63 8.63
C TYR A 163 -11.88 -11.21 9.08
N VAL A 164 -11.27 -10.43 8.19
CA VAL A 164 -10.86 -9.04 8.45
C VAL A 164 -11.97 -8.07 8.05
N LEU A 165 -12.41 -8.09 6.79
CA LEU A 165 -13.37 -7.14 6.21
C LEU A 165 -14.81 -7.67 6.21
N GLY A 166 -15.03 -8.97 6.07
CA GLY A 166 -16.34 -9.57 5.82
C GLY A 166 -16.75 -9.53 4.34
N ALA A 167 -17.55 -10.51 3.92
CA ALA A 167 -17.97 -10.68 2.52
C ALA A 167 -18.68 -9.45 1.93
N GLU A 168 -19.53 -8.78 2.72
CA GLU A 168 -20.25 -7.57 2.31
C GLU A 168 -19.28 -6.43 1.94
N ARG A 169 -18.24 -6.21 2.75
CA ARG A 169 -17.25 -5.16 2.49
C ARG A 169 -16.35 -5.50 1.30
N GLN A 170 -15.97 -6.77 1.12
CA GLN A 170 -15.29 -7.19 -0.11
C GLN A 170 -16.14 -6.95 -1.36
N SER A 171 -17.45 -7.21 -1.27
CA SER A 171 -18.39 -6.92 -2.36
C SER A 171 -18.45 -5.41 -2.66
N LEU A 172 -18.43 -4.57 -1.64
CA LEU A 172 -18.36 -3.11 -1.82
C LEU A 172 -17.03 -2.66 -2.46
N VAL A 173 -15.90 -3.24 -2.08
CA VAL A 173 -14.59 -2.99 -2.75
C VAL A 173 -14.70 -3.30 -4.25
N ARG A 174 -15.18 -4.51 -4.59
CA ARG A 174 -15.33 -4.93 -5.99
C ARG A 174 -16.26 -4.01 -6.77
N ARG A 175 -17.39 -3.61 -6.18
CA ARG A 175 -18.36 -2.71 -6.81
C ARG A 175 -17.83 -1.28 -6.97
N ALA A 176 -17.11 -0.75 -5.99
CA ALA A 176 -16.52 0.58 -6.09
C ALA A 176 -15.47 0.63 -7.22
N LEU A 177 -14.61 -0.40 -7.32
CA LEU A 177 -13.58 -0.51 -8.35
C LEU A 177 -14.17 -0.74 -9.75
N ALA A 178 -15.19 -1.59 -9.88
CA ALA A 178 -15.84 -1.86 -11.16
C ALA A 178 -16.54 -0.63 -11.77
N ASN A 179 -16.90 0.36 -10.94
CA ASN A 179 -17.64 1.55 -11.36
C ASN A 179 -16.79 2.82 -11.39
N VAL A 180 -15.45 2.73 -11.31
CA VAL A 180 -14.55 3.91 -11.22
C VAL A 180 -14.80 4.96 -12.32
N GLU A 181 -15.13 4.51 -13.54
CA GLU A 181 -15.46 5.38 -14.68
C GLU A 181 -16.75 6.19 -14.49
N THR A 182 -17.61 5.75 -13.58
CA THR A 182 -18.88 6.39 -13.20
C THR A 182 -18.83 6.86 -11.74
N PRO A 183 -18.37 8.11 -11.49
CA PRO A 183 -18.03 8.54 -10.15
C PRO A 183 -19.15 8.41 -9.12
N GLU A 184 -20.40 8.69 -9.52
CA GLU A 184 -21.57 8.62 -8.64
C GLU A 184 -21.80 7.21 -8.07
N HIS A 185 -21.64 6.17 -8.88
CA HIS A 185 -21.81 4.79 -8.46
C HIS A 185 -20.60 4.28 -7.68
N SER A 186 -19.39 4.62 -8.14
CA SER A 186 -18.14 4.27 -7.44
C SER A 186 -18.15 4.85 -6.02
N ILE A 187 -18.48 6.13 -5.88
CA ILE A 187 -18.44 6.81 -4.59
C ILE A 187 -19.51 6.34 -3.62
N SER A 188 -20.70 5.98 -4.11
CA SER A 188 -21.75 5.45 -3.24
C SER A 188 -21.28 4.19 -2.52
N HIS A 189 -20.69 3.25 -3.26
CA HIS A 189 -20.12 2.02 -2.70
C HIS A 189 -18.89 2.28 -1.84
N ALA A 190 -18.02 3.20 -2.24
CA ALA A 190 -16.84 3.57 -1.47
C ALA A 190 -17.20 4.20 -0.11
N ARG A 191 -18.17 5.13 -0.09
CA ARG A 191 -18.68 5.74 1.15
C ARG A 191 -19.33 4.72 2.06
N GLN A 192 -20.12 3.79 1.51
CA GLN A 192 -20.71 2.72 2.30
C GLN A 192 -19.63 1.84 2.93
N LEU A 193 -18.61 1.43 2.16
CA LEU A 193 -17.49 0.64 2.68
C LEU A 193 -16.77 1.33 3.84
N VAL A 194 -16.45 2.61 3.66
CA VAL A 194 -15.74 3.42 4.66
C VAL A 194 -16.58 3.57 5.93
N THR A 195 -17.86 3.93 5.79
CA THR A 195 -18.80 4.04 6.92
C THR A 195 -18.94 2.72 7.66
N ASP A 196 -19.26 1.62 6.96
CA ASP A 196 -19.44 0.30 7.56
C ASP A 196 -18.17 -0.17 8.30
N THR A 197 -17.00 0.24 7.81
CA THR A 197 -15.72 -0.09 8.43
C THR A 197 -15.50 0.72 9.70
N PHE A 198 -15.68 2.04 9.67
CA PHE A 198 -15.49 2.90 10.85
C PHE A 198 -16.56 2.69 11.92
N GLU A 199 -17.80 2.34 11.54
CA GLU A 199 -18.81 1.91 12.51
C GLU A 199 -18.39 0.63 13.24
N ALA A 200 -17.78 -0.33 12.54
CA ALA A 200 -17.26 -1.52 13.18
C ALA A 200 -16.05 -1.22 14.07
N VAL A 201 -15.21 -0.26 13.70
CA VAL A 201 -14.14 0.25 14.58
C VAL A 201 -14.73 0.87 15.85
N ALA A 202 -15.75 1.72 15.73
CA ALA A 202 -16.39 2.37 16.88
C ALA A 202 -17.06 1.37 17.84
N LYS A 203 -17.62 0.27 17.32
CA LYS A 203 -18.21 -0.81 18.13
C LYS A 203 -17.16 -1.64 18.88
N LEU A 204 -15.90 -1.61 18.45
CA LEU A 204 -14.80 -2.33 19.09
C LEU A 204 -14.14 -1.42 20.13
N GLY A 205 -14.15 -1.82 21.41
CA GLY A 205 -13.34 -1.17 22.45
C GLY A 205 -11.89 -1.66 22.47
N SER A 206 -11.00 -0.91 23.11
CA SER A 206 -9.55 -1.15 23.18
C SER A 206 -9.13 -2.23 24.18
N SER A 207 -10.08 -2.74 24.97
CA SER A 207 -9.87 -3.59 26.15
C SER A 207 -9.08 -4.90 25.93
N THR A 208 -8.89 -5.34 24.69
CA THR A 208 -8.12 -6.55 24.40
C THR A 208 -7.18 -6.36 23.21
N ARG A 209 -6.04 -7.07 23.25
CA ARG A 209 -5.06 -7.10 22.16
C ARG A 209 -5.65 -7.61 20.84
N ALA A 210 -6.61 -8.54 20.90
CA ALA A 210 -7.29 -9.06 19.73
C ALA A 210 -8.17 -7.99 19.05
N ARG A 211 -8.93 -7.22 19.83
CA ARG A 211 -9.75 -6.11 19.30
C ARG A 211 -8.88 -5.00 18.71
N SER A 212 -7.78 -4.66 19.38
CA SER A 212 -6.79 -3.70 18.87
C SER A 212 -6.25 -4.13 17.50
N ARG A 213 -5.86 -5.40 17.37
CA ARG A 213 -5.37 -5.93 16.09
C ARG A 213 -6.43 -5.84 14.99
N LYS A 214 -7.70 -6.13 15.33
CA LYS A 214 -8.82 -6.05 14.38
C LYS A 214 -9.07 -4.61 13.90
N VAL A 215 -9.04 -3.62 14.80
CA VAL A 215 -9.18 -2.21 14.44
C VAL A 215 -8.06 -1.77 13.49
N LEU A 216 -6.81 -2.08 13.81
CA LEU A 216 -5.68 -1.75 12.93
C LEU A 216 -5.79 -2.44 11.57
N ALA A 217 -6.28 -3.68 11.53
CA ALA A 217 -6.49 -4.40 10.27
C ALA A 217 -7.58 -3.73 9.41
N LEU A 218 -8.71 -3.35 10.01
CA LEU A 218 -9.78 -2.62 9.33
C LEU A 218 -9.31 -1.27 8.76
N MET A 219 -8.54 -0.50 9.53
CA MET A 219 -8.01 0.77 9.05
C MET A 219 -6.98 0.58 7.92
N ARG A 220 -6.12 -0.43 8.01
CA ARG A 220 -5.19 -0.76 6.92
C ARG A 220 -5.92 -1.23 5.66
N ALA A 221 -7.03 -1.95 5.80
CA ALA A 221 -7.89 -2.31 4.68
C ALA A 221 -8.47 -1.07 3.97
N VAL A 222 -8.92 -0.06 4.71
CA VAL A 222 -9.37 1.22 4.13
C VAL A 222 -8.21 1.97 3.46
N THR A 223 -7.01 1.91 4.02
CA THR A 223 -5.80 2.48 3.40
C THR A 223 -5.53 1.83 2.05
N LEU A 224 -5.52 0.50 2.01
CA LEU A 224 -5.30 -0.27 0.79
C LEU A 224 -6.40 0.02 -0.24
N PHE A 225 -7.67 0.03 0.19
CA PHE A 225 -8.79 0.33 -0.69
C PHE A 225 -8.64 1.69 -1.38
N ASN A 226 -8.33 2.75 -0.63
CA ASN A 226 -8.12 4.08 -1.21
C ASN A 226 -6.93 4.11 -2.20
N ALA A 227 -5.83 3.42 -1.88
CA ALA A 227 -4.67 3.33 -2.77
C ALA A 227 -5.00 2.59 -4.07
N VAL A 228 -5.72 1.47 -4.00
CA VAL A 228 -6.20 0.73 -5.17
C VAL A 228 -7.16 1.61 -5.97
N LEU A 229 -8.15 2.25 -5.33
CA LEU A 229 -9.10 3.14 -5.99
C LEU A 229 -8.40 4.26 -6.77
N LEU A 230 -7.38 4.88 -6.18
CA LEU A 230 -6.57 5.91 -6.85
C LEU A 230 -5.86 5.36 -8.09
N ALA A 231 -5.25 4.18 -8.01
CA ALA A 231 -4.56 3.59 -9.15
C ALA A 231 -5.52 3.31 -10.33
N TRP A 232 -6.70 2.78 -10.02
CA TRP A 232 -7.76 2.55 -11.02
C TRP A 232 -8.29 3.88 -11.60
N ALA A 233 -8.50 4.87 -10.74
CA ALA A 233 -8.91 6.21 -11.14
C ALA A 233 -7.88 6.88 -12.08
N ARG A 234 -6.57 6.66 -11.86
CA ARG A 234 -5.52 7.11 -12.78
C ARG A 234 -5.60 6.39 -14.13
N GLN A 235 -5.79 5.08 -14.15
CA GLN A 235 -5.89 4.30 -15.38
C GLN A 235 -7.10 4.69 -16.22
N ALA A 236 -8.24 4.92 -15.56
CA ALA A 236 -9.48 5.40 -16.19
C ALA A 236 -9.43 6.89 -16.57
N ASP A 237 -8.33 7.58 -16.27
CA ASP A 237 -8.19 9.03 -16.39
C ASP A 237 -9.37 9.80 -15.73
N ASN A 238 -9.85 9.31 -14.57
CA ASN A 238 -10.94 9.92 -13.82
C ASN A 238 -10.65 9.89 -12.31
N LEU A 239 -10.08 10.98 -11.79
CA LEU A 239 -9.61 11.10 -10.41
C LEU A 239 -10.70 11.50 -9.40
N GLU A 240 -11.92 11.80 -9.85
CA GLU A 240 -12.96 12.37 -8.98
C GLU A 240 -13.40 11.40 -7.88
N SER A 241 -13.65 10.14 -8.23
CA SER A 241 -14.01 9.06 -7.29
C SER A 241 -12.96 8.91 -6.20
N ALA A 242 -11.68 8.92 -6.58
CA ALA A 242 -10.56 8.77 -5.65
C ALA A 242 -10.42 10.00 -4.74
N TYR A 243 -10.53 11.21 -5.29
CA TYR A 243 -10.46 12.46 -4.51
C TYR A 243 -11.54 12.50 -3.42
N LEU A 244 -12.79 12.32 -3.83
CA LEU A 244 -13.92 12.42 -2.91
C LEU A 244 -13.94 11.26 -1.89
N CYS A 245 -13.46 10.07 -2.27
CA CYS A 245 -13.31 8.96 -1.33
C CYS A 245 -12.19 9.21 -0.30
N ALA A 246 -11.06 9.78 -0.72
CA ALA A 246 -9.98 10.13 0.19
C ALA A 246 -10.42 11.22 1.19
N GLU A 247 -11.11 12.26 0.71
CA GLU A 247 -11.70 13.30 1.56
C GLU A 247 -12.71 12.71 2.54
N PHE A 248 -13.65 11.88 2.05
CA PHE A 248 -14.64 11.22 2.90
C PHE A 248 -13.98 10.30 3.95
N THR A 249 -12.93 9.57 3.58
CA THR A 249 -12.19 8.71 4.52
C THR A 249 -11.60 9.51 5.67
N LEU A 250 -11.02 10.67 5.38
CA LEU A 250 -10.44 11.56 6.39
C LEU A 250 -11.50 12.06 7.37
N LEU A 251 -12.65 12.52 6.85
CA LEU A 251 -13.76 13.04 7.66
C LEU A 251 -14.47 11.94 8.46
N ALA A 252 -14.76 10.80 7.83
CA ALA A 252 -15.39 9.66 8.48
C ALA A 252 -14.48 9.08 9.56
N GLY A 253 -13.18 8.96 9.28
CA GLY A 253 -12.18 8.54 10.25
C GLY A 253 -12.11 9.49 11.44
N TRP A 254 -12.06 10.80 11.21
CA TRP A 254 -12.06 11.80 12.29
C TRP A 254 -13.33 11.70 13.16
N SER A 255 -14.49 11.68 12.51
CA SER A 255 -15.80 11.62 13.18
C SER A 255 -15.89 10.46 14.18
N HIS A 256 -15.40 9.27 13.79
CA HIS A 256 -15.44 8.08 14.65
C HIS A 256 -14.28 7.98 15.63
N LEU A 257 -13.09 8.53 15.30
CA LEU A 257 -11.90 8.35 16.11
C LEU A 257 -11.70 9.46 17.16
N HIS A 258 -11.99 10.73 16.85
CA HIS A 258 -11.56 11.88 17.65
C HIS A 258 -12.06 11.87 19.11
N GLY A 259 -13.26 11.31 19.36
CA GLY A 259 -13.86 11.18 20.68
C GLY A 259 -13.67 9.81 21.32
N SER A 260 -12.87 8.93 20.71
CA SER A 260 -12.64 7.56 21.16
C SER A 260 -11.26 7.38 21.76
N GLU A 261 -11.09 6.38 22.63
CA GLU A 261 -9.78 5.96 23.17
C GLU A 261 -8.79 5.51 22.08
N TRP A 262 -9.25 5.28 20.84
CA TRP A 262 -8.38 4.87 19.74
C TRP A 262 -7.44 5.99 19.29
N ILE A 263 -7.88 7.25 19.31
CA ILE A 263 -7.06 8.36 18.81
C ILE A 263 -5.83 8.62 19.68
N GLU A 264 -5.82 8.18 20.94
CA GLU A 264 -4.70 8.33 21.86
C GLU A 264 -3.54 7.38 21.54
N ARG A 265 -3.77 6.34 20.73
CA ARG A 265 -2.74 5.35 20.43
C ARG A 265 -1.89 5.76 19.22
N ASP A 266 -0.57 5.74 19.40
CA ASP A 266 0.41 6.04 18.35
C ASP A 266 0.23 5.21 17.06
N ASP A 267 -0.18 3.94 17.18
CA ASP A 267 -0.38 3.06 16.04
C ASP A 267 -1.59 3.44 15.19
N VAL A 268 -2.66 3.92 15.83
CA VAL A 268 -3.86 4.47 15.17
C VAL A 268 -3.55 5.84 14.57
N GLN A 269 -2.89 6.72 15.32
CA GLN A 269 -2.49 8.05 14.83
C GLN A 269 -1.62 7.96 13.58
N ARG A 270 -0.69 6.99 13.53
CA ARG A 270 0.16 6.77 12.36
C ARG A 270 -0.64 6.34 11.13
N ILE A 271 -1.64 5.47 11.29
CA ILE A 271 -2.50 5.07 10.16
C ILE A 271 -3.37 6.25 9.72
N TYR A 272 -3.90 7.01 10.68
CA TYR A 272 -4.72 8.20 10.39
C TYR A 272 -3.91 9.28 9.67
N ALA A 273 -2.67 9.56 10.09
CA ALA A 273 -1.75 10.42 9.37
C ALA A 273 -1.51 9.93 7.93
N GLY A 274 -1.43 8.62 7.73
CA GLY A 274 -1.39 8.02 6.38
C GLY A 274 -2.62 8.34 5.52
N TYR A 275 -3.82 8.49 6.09
CA TYR A 275 -4.99 8.97 5.35
C TYR A 275 -4.86 10.43 4.94
N VAL A 276 -4.28 11.27 5.81
CA VAL A 276 -4.02 12.68 5.52
C VAL A 276 -3.00 12.80 4.38
N ASP A 277 -1.88 12.07 4.47
CA ASP A 277 -0.85 12.02 3.43
C ASP A 277 -1.43 11.53 2.10
N HIS A 278 -2.27 10.48 2.14
CA HIS A 278 -2.94 9.97 0.95
C HIS A 278 -3.89 11.01 0.34
N TYR A 279 -4.72 11.67 1.16
CA TYR A 279 -5.61 12.74 0.68
C TYR A 279 -4.83 13.86 0.01
N ILE A 280 -3.73 14.34 0.60
CA ILE A 280 -2.89 15.38 0.00
C ILE A 280 -2.31 14.92 -1.34
N GLY A 281 -1.80 13.68 -1.40
CA GLY A 281 -1.27 13.09 -2.63
C GLY A 281 -2.32 13.01 -3.74
N VAL A 282 -3.54 12.57 -3.41
CA VAL A 282 -4.68 12.53 -4.35
C VAL A 282 -5.10 13.93 -4.77
N ALA A 283 -5.24 14.86 -3.82
CA ALA A 283 -5.61 16.25 -4.07
C ALA A 283 -4.61 16.95 -4.98
N HIS A 284 -3.31 16.74 -4.77
CA HIS A 284 -2.27 17.26 -5.64
C HIS A 284 -2.43 16.79 -7.09
N GLN A 285 -2.67 15.49 -7.29
CA GLN A 285 -2.86 14.93 -8.64
C GLN A 285 -4.15 15.39 -9.29
N TYR A 286 -5.22 15.43 -8.51
CA TYR A 286 -6.51 15.94 -8.94
C TYR A 286 -6.40 17.39 -9.42
N HIS A 287 -5.88 18.28 -8.57
CA HIS A 287 -5.75 19.69 -8.91
C HIS A 287 -4.73 19.96 -10.01
N THR A 288 -3.66 19.15 -10.11
CA THR A 288 -2.72 19.24 -11.25
C THR A 288 -3.43 18.93 -12.57
N LYS A 289 -4.32 17.93 -12.57
CA LYS A 289 -5.13 17.59 -13.76
C LYS A 289 -6.14 18.69 -14.11
N VAL A 290 -6.78 19.30 -13.11
CA VAL A 290 -7.81 20.33 -13.32
C VAL A 290 -7.21 21.74 -13.50
N ALA A 291 -5.94 21.94 -13.18
CA ALA A 291 -5.24 23.23 -13.27
C ALA A 291 -5.47 24.03 -14.56
N PRO A 292 -5.45 23.41 -15.77
CA PRO A 292 -5.72 24.15 -17.01
C PRO A 292 -7.08 24.87 -17.02
N TYR A 293 -8.08 24.34 -16.32
CA TYR A 293 -9.41 24.94 -16.22
C TYR A 293 -9.45 26.11 -15.23
N TYR A 294 -8.58 26.15 -14.22
CA TYR A 294 -8.57 27.25 -13.25
C TYR A 294 -8.06 28.58 -13.81
N HIS A 295 -7.27 28.53 -14.89
CA HIS A 295 -6.61 29.71 -15.46
C HIS A 295 -7.35 30.33 -16.64
N VAL A 296 -8.43 29.71 -17.11
CA VAL A 296 -9.19 30.15 -18.28
C VAL A 296 -10.60 30.53 -17.86
N GLU A 297 -11.01 31.76 -18.20
CA GLU A 297 -12.34 32.26 -17.91
C GLU A 297 -13.41 31.37 -18.57
N ALA A 298 -14.45 31.01 -17.81
CA ALA A 298 -15.54 30.14 -18.24
C ALA A 298 -15.12 28.77 -18.79
N SER A 299 -13.91 28.28 -18.49
CA SER A 299 -13.41 26.98 -18.95
C SER A 299 -14.33 25.80 -18.59
N PHE A 300 -14.96 25.82 -17.42
CA PHE A 300 -15.89 24.77 -17.00
C PHE A 300 -17.14 24.69 -17.88
N ALA A 301 -17.52 25.79 -18.56
CA ALA A 301 -18.64 25.79 -19.52
C ALA A 301 -18.31 24.99 -20.79
N SER A 302 -17.05 24.65 -21.06
CA SER A 302 -16.70 23.76 -22.18
C SER A 302 -17.08 22.30 -21.89
N ALA A 303 -17.11 21.91 -20.61
CA ALA A 303 -17.47 20.57 -20.17
C ALA A 303 -18.93 20.47 -19.71
N LEU A 304 -19.49 21.55 -19.14
CA LEU A 304 -20.83 21.61 -18.58
C LEU A 304 -21.71 22.53 -19.45
N ARG A 305 -22.82 22.00 -19.97
CA ARG A 305 -23.69 22.73 -20.91
C ARG A 305 -24.66 23.71 -20.24
N GLU A 306 -24.89 23.60 -18.93
CA GLU A 306 -25.84 24.42 -18.18
C GLU A 306 -25.13 25.37 -17.22
N ASN A 307 -25.54 26.65 -17.19
CA ASN A 307 -24.91 27.68 -16.36
C ASN A 307 -24.96 27.38 -14.86
N THR A 308 -26.06 26.78 -14.36
CA THR A 308 -26.17 26.42 -12.94
C THR A 308 -25.12 25.39 -12.53
N LEU A 309 -24.90 24.37 -13.37
CA LEU A 309 -23.89 23.35 -13.16
C LEU A 309 -22.47 23.94 -13.17
N VAL A 310 -22.22 24.94 -14.03
CA VAL A 310 -20.93 25.65 -14.07
C VAL A 310 -20.67 26.38 -12.75
N VAL A 311 -21.66 27.12 -12.24
CA VAL A 311 -21.50 27.86 -10.97
C VAL A 311 -21.30 26.92 -9.80
N GLU A 312 -22.12 25.87 -9.69
CA GLU A 312 -21.98 24.84 -8.66
C GLU A 312 -20.58 24.22 -8.71
N ARG A 313 -20.10 23.87 -9.91
CA ARG A 313 -18.78 23.28 -10.07
C ARG A 313 -17.66 24.22 -9.66
N VAL A 314 -17.74 25.51 -10.00
CA VAL A 314 -16.75 26.51 -9.60
C VAL A 314 -16.67 26.61 -8.08
N PHE A 315 -17.80 26.70 -7.39
CA PHE A 315 -17.81 26.75 -5.92
C PHE A 315 -17.27 25.46 -5.29
N GLU A 316 -17.60 24.31 -5.88
CA GLU A 316 -17.07 23.02 -5.43
C GLU A 316 -15.54 22.98 -5.55
N GLU A 317 -14.99 23.40 -6.69
CA GLU A 317 -13.54 23.43 -6.93
C GLU A 317 -12.81 24.43 -6.03
N ILE A 318 -13.41 25.60 -5.77
CA ILE A 318 -12.90 26.57 -4.78
C ILE A 318 -12.86 25.93 -3.39
N GLY A 319 -13.92 25.20 -3.01
CA GLY A 319 -13.99 24.47 -1.75
C GLY A 319 -12.89 23.41 -1.63
N ARG A 320 -12.71 22.58 -2.67
CA ARG A 320 -11.68 21.53 -2.73
C ARG A 320 -10.26 22.11 -2.60
N LEU A 321 -9.97 23.17 -3.34
CA LEU A 321 -8.69 23.90 -3.25
C LEU A 321 -8.48 24.50 -1.86
N GLY A 322 -9.51 25.15 -1.30
CA GLY A 322 -9.47 25.75 0.03
C GLY A 322 -9.18 24.72 1.13
N THR A 323 -9.87 23.58 1.10
CA THR A 323 -9.63 22.48 2.05
C THR A 323 -8.20 21.95 1.94
N THR A 324 -7.72 21.68 0.73
CA THR A 324 -6.34 21.21 0.50
C THR A 324 -5.32 22.22 1.02
N ALA A 325 -5.51 23.51 0.75
CA ALA A 325 -4.64 24.58 1.22
C ALA A 325 -4.62 24.69 2.76
N CYS A 326 -5.78 24.56 3.41
CA CYS A 326 -5.86 24.54 4.87
C CYS A 326 -5.05 23.38 5.47
N VAL A 327 -5.21 22.16 4.93
CA VAL A 327 -4.47 20.99 5.40
C VAL A 327 -2.96 21.21 5.26
N LEU A 328 -2.50 21.67 4.09
CA LEU A 328 -1.09 21.97 3.84
C LEU A 328 -0.55 23.06 4.78
N PHE A 329 -1.33 24.11 5.03
CA PHE A 329 -0.94 25.19 5.93
C PHE A 329 -0.72 24.71 7.36
N TYR A 330 -1.60 23.84 7.87
CA TYR A 330 -1.43 23.28 9.22
C TYR A 330 -0.23 22.33 9.31
N ILE A 331 0.00 21.49 8.30
CA ILE A 331 1.14 20.58 8.26
C ILE A 331 2.46 21.35 8.21
N ALA A 332 2.53 22.43 7.42
CA ALA A 332 3.74 23.26 7.33
C ALA A 332 4.12 23.96 8.64
N ARG A 333 3.21 24.04 9.62
CA ARG A 333 3.43 24.69 10.92
C ARG A 333 3.66 23.70 12.07
N ALA A 334 3.38 22.42 11.87
CA ALA A 334 3.55 21.35 12.85
C ALA A 334 5.00 20.88 12.92
#